data_AF-A0A0K2AP66-F1
#
_entry.id   AF-A0A0K2AP66-F1
#
_cell.length_a   1.000
_cell.length_b   1.000
_cell.length_c   1.000
_cell.angle_alpha   90.00
_cell.angle_beta   90.00
_cell.angle_gamma   90.00
#
_symmetry.space_group_name_H-M   'P 1'
#
loop_
_entity.id
_entity.type
_entity.pdbx_description
1 polymer ?
#
loop_
_entity_poly.entity_id
_entity_poly.type
_entity_poly.pdbx_seq_one_letter_code
_entity_poly.pdbx_strand_id
1 'polypeptide(L)'
;MLSARSLFQEILDNDESFRLFCSIAASGESQGGWENARIAELVPESERALAPKITRHGADEDKHGRIFGALLKKRGLEPVEVPPETDYTMLLERHGIGLAHDKLKADRPLTVRDVITYLAHSRVTEQRAAEQMAMLLKYFGDHPDLGRAVRMISADEDNHLAYSHEELLRYAAAGHGRYIQRTLRECALAEIRVHRDVSLAVMARMGRVLGWPRSRSAVLAAGIHAVYAYERLVGWRRMVTLRTPARRDALGGPATAAPEVA
;
A
#
# COMPACT_ATOMS: atom_id res chain seq x y z
N MET A 1 9.99 24.62 11.39
CA MET A 1 9.63 24.86 9.96
C MET A 1 8.77 23.70 9.49
N LEU A 2 7.73 23.96 8.70
CA LEU A 2 6.88 22.88 8.15
C LEU A 2 7.64 22.18 7.01
N SER A 3 8.05 20.94 7.25
CA SER A 3 8.65 20.04 6.27
C SER A 3 8.05 18.64 6.42
N ALA A 4 8.16 17.80 5.39
CA ALA A 4 7.75 16.41 5.50
C ALA A 4 8.46 15.70 6.66
N ARG A 5 9.80 15.88 6.78
CA ARG A 5 10.59 15.30 7.86
C ARG A 5 10.08 15.72 9.25
N SER A 6 9.90 17.02 9.49
CA SER A 6 9.43 17.51 10.79
C SER A 6 8.00 17.07 11.12
N LEU A 7 7.14 16.94 10.10
CA LEU A 7 5.77 16.45 10.27
C LEU A 7 5.76 14.99 10.73
N PHE A 8 6.51 14.12 10.04
CA PHE A 8 6.61 12.73 10.42
C PHE A 8 7.31 12.56 11.77
N GLN A 9 8.37 13.31 12.04
CA GLN A 9 9.05 13.26 13.34
C GLN A 9 8.08 13.55 14.48
N GLU A 10 7.23 14.58 14.35
CA GLU A 10 6.24 14.91 15.37
C GLU A 10 5.18 13.81 15.57
N ILE A 11 4.74 13.17 14.49
CA ILE A 11 3.84 12.01 14.56
C ILE A 11 4.52 10.83 15.27
N LEU A 12 5.83 10.63 15.03
CA LEU A 12 6.59 9.53 15.59
C LEU A 12 7.02 9.78 17.05
N ASP A 13 7.14 11.03 17.49
CA ASP A 13 7.60 11.39 18.84
C ASP A 13 6.47 11.40 19.88
N ASN A 14 5.21 11.35 19.43
CA ASN A 14 4.04 11.30 20.30
C ASN A 14 3.39 9.92 20.24
N ASP A 15 3.18 9.30 21.41
CA ASP A 15 2.70 7.93 21.49
C ASP A 15 1.30 7.73 20.94
N GLU A 16 0.40 8.70 21.09
CA GLU A 16 -0.97 8.58 20.58
C GLU A 16 -1.01 8.68 19.06
N SER A 17 -0.27 9.62 18.45
CA SER A 17 -0.19 9.71 16.99
C SER A 17 0.58 8.53 16.38
N PHE A 18 1.67 8.10 17.02
CA PHE A 18 2.42 6.92 16.64
C PHE A 18 1.55 5.66 16.69
N ARG A 19 0.76 5.52 17.76
CA ARG A 19 -0.19 4.41 17.94
C ARG A 19 -1.21 4.35 16.81
N LEU A 20 -1.84 5.47 16.51
CA LEU A 20 -2.82 5.56 15.42
C LEU A 20 -2.16 5.26 14.06
N PHE A 21 -0.99 5.84 13.78
CA PHE A 21 -0.27 5.63 12.53
C PHE A 21 0.07 4.15 12.30
N CYS A 22 0.67 3.49 13.30
CA CYS A 22 1.02 2.08 13.19
C CYS A 22 -0.21 1.17 13.12
N SER A 23 -1.32 1.52 13.80
CA SER A 23 -2.56 0.73 13.74
C SER A 23 -3.20 0.78 12.35
N ILE A 24 -3.23 1.97 11.73
CA ILE A 24 -3.72 2.14 10.34
C ILE A 24 -2.86 1.31 9.38
N ALA A 25 -1.54 1.43 9.48
CA ALA A 25 -0.62 0.69 8.62
C ALA A 25 -0.80 -0.83 8.82
N ALA A 26 -0.71 -1.32 10.06
CA ALA A 26 -0.85 -2.74 10.38
C ALA A 26 -2.16 -3.36 9.86
N SER A 27 -3.27 -2.63 9.97
CA SER A 27 -4.57 -3.09 9.48
C SER A 27 -4.58 -3.22 7.96
N GLY A 28 -4.02 -2.25 7.25
CA GLY A 28 -3.89 -2.28 5.79
C GLY A 28 -3.08 -3.49 5.32
N GLU A 29 -1.90 -3.71 5.91
CA GLU A 29 -1.03 -4.82 5.49
C GLU A 29 -1.65 -6.19 5.82
N SER A 30 -2.31 -6.31 6.98
CA SER A 30 -2.98 -7.58 7.35
C SER A 30 -4.14 -7.91 6.40
N GLN A 31 -4.86 -6.88 5.93
CA GLN A 31 -5.88 -7.09 4.91
C GLN A 31 -5.25 -7.49 3.57
N GLY A 32 -4.20 -6.80 3.14
CA GLY A 32 -3.45 -7.14 1.92
C GLY A 32 -2.92 -8.57 1.94
N GLY A 33 -2.41 -9.03 3.08
CA GLY A 33 -1.98 -10.41 3.30
C GLY A 33 -3.12 -11.41 3.11
N TRP A 34 -4.27 -11.18 3.76
CA TRP A 34 -5.45 -12.02 3.59
C TRP A 34 -5.98 -12.05 2.15
N GLU A 35 -6.05 -10.90 1.48
CA GLU A 35 -6.52 -10.80 0.10
C GLU A 35 -5.62 -11.60 -0.84
N ASN A 36 -4.30 -11.43 -0.74
CA ASN A 36 -3.33 -12.16 -1.55
C ASN A 36 -3.39 -13.67 -1.28
N ALA A 37 -3.51 -14.10 -0.01
CA ALA A 37 -3.65 -15.52 0.32
C ALA A 37 -4.87 -16.13 -0.37
N ARG A 38 -6.03 -15.45 -0.32
CA ARG A 38 -7.25 -15.89 -1.00
C ARG A 38 -7.12 -15.88 -2.51
N ILE A 39 -6.49 -14.86 -3.09
CA ILE A 39 -6.26 -14.80 -4.54
C ILE A 39 -5.39 -15.96 -4.99
N ALA A 40 -4.31 -16.28 -4.25
CA ALA A 40 -3.41 -17.39 -4.55
C ALA A 40 -4.12 -18.75 -4.59
N GLU A 41 -5.02 -19.00 -3.63
CA GLU A 41 -5.86 -20.20 -3.57
C GLU A 41 -6.82 -20.30 -4.77
N LEU A 42 -7.39 -19.16 -5.17
CA LEU A 42 -8.43 -19.09 -6.19
C LEU A 42 -7.90 -18.88 -7.61
N VAL A 43 -6.59 -18.74 -7.83
CA VAL A 43 -6.01 -18.59 -9.19
C VAL A 43 -6.50 -19.73 -10.09
N PRO A 44 -6.96 -19.45 -11.34
CA PRO A 44 -7.39 -20.51 -12.25
C PRO A 44 -6.22 -21.41 -12.63
N GLU A 45 -6.52 -22.67 -12.99
CA GLU A 45 -5.51 -23.66 -13.35
C GLU A 45 -4.56 -23.21 -14.46
N SER A 46 -5.08 -22.47 -15.45
CA SER A 46 -4.27 -21.90 -16.54
C SER A 46 -3.21 -20.90 -16.09
N GLU A 47 -3.36 -20.35 -14.87
CA GLU A 47 -2.46 -19.36 -14.29
C GLU A 47 -1.81 -19.85 -12.99
N ARG A 48 -1.86 -21.16 -12.69
CA ARG A 48 -1.37 -21.75 -11.44
C ARG A 48 0.07 -21.35 -11.09
N ALA A 49 0.91 -21.11 -12.10
CA ALA A 49 2.28 -20.65 -11.94
C ALA A 49 2.41 -19.29 -11.20
N LEU A 50 1.35 -18.48 -11.16
CA LEU A 50 1.32 -17.24 -10.38
C LEU A 50 1.12 -17.44 -8.89
N ALA A 51 0.47 -18.54 -8.47
CA ALA A 51 0.08 -18.72 -7.08
C ALA A 51 1.26 -18.57 -6.10
N PRO A 52 2.46 -19.13 -6.33
CA PRO A 52 3.59 -18.93 -5.43
C PRO A 52 4.03 -17.46 -5.27
N LYS A 53 3.97 -16.66 -6.35
CA LYS A 53 4.33 -15.23 -6.30
C LYS A 53 3.29 -14.44 -5.49
N ILE A 54 2.01 -14.72 -5.70
CA ILE A 54 0.90 -14.09 -4.95
C ILE A 54 0.97 -14.50 -3.47
N THR A 55 1.22 -15.77 -3.18
CA THR A 55 1.43 -16.24 -1.80
C THR A 55 2.60 -15.52 -1.13
N ARG A 56 3.71 -15.34 -1.85
CA ARG A 56 4.85 -14.60 -1.33
C ARG A 56 4.51 -13.13 -1.07
N HIS A 57 3.82 -12.48 -1.99
CA HIS A 57 3.33 -11.10 -1.80
C HIS A 57 2.51 -11.02 -0.52
N GLY A 58 1.49 -11.87 -0.35
CA GLY A 58 0.67 -11.90 0.87
C GLY A 58 1.48 -12.16 2.15
N ALA A 59 2.49 -13.02 2.10
CA ALA A 59 3.37 -13.27 3.23
C ALA A 59 4.27 -12.07 3.60
N ASP A 60 4.68 -11.29 2.59
CA ASP A 60 5.42 -10.04 2.78
C ASP A 60 4.51 -8.96 3.41
N GLU A 61 3.25 -8.84 2.99
CA GLU A 61 2.25 -7.95 3.61
C GLU A 61 1.97 -8.34 5.08
N ASP A 62 1.69 -9.62 5.35
CA ASP A 62 1.50 -10.12 6.72
C ASP A 62 2.71 -9.82 7.61
N LYS A 63 3.92 -9.89 7.03
CA LYS A 63 5.17 -9.54 7.72
C LYS A 63 5.21 -8.04 8.03
N HIS A 64 4.81 -7.16 7.11
CA HIS A 64 4.76 -5.72 7.37
C HIS A 64 3.76 -5.39 8.48
N GLY A 65 2.58 -6.01 8.49
CA GLY A 65 1.60 -5.89 9.57
C GLY A 65 2.19 -6.27 10.94
N ARG A 66 2.93 -7.38 11.01
CA ARG A 66 3.66 -7.79 12.22
C ARG A 66 4.76 -6.81 12.63
N ILE A 67 5.46 -6.19 11.67
CA ILE A 67 6.48 -5.18 11.96
C ILE A 67 5.84 -3.96 12.65
N PHE A 68 4.72 -3.44 12.14
CA PHE A 68 4.02 -2.33 12.78
C PHE A 68 3.49 -2.71 14.18
N GLY A 69 2.98 -3.93 14.36
CA GLY A 69 2.61 -4.45 15.68
C GLY A 69 3.79 -4.55 16.65
N ALA A 70 4.96 -4.99 16.17
CA ALA A 70 6.17 -5.05 16.97
C ALA A 70 6.67 -3.65 17.38
N LEU A 71 6.54 -2.66 16.49
CA LEU A 71 6.87 -1.26 16.78
C LEU A 71 5.99 -0.68 17.89
N LEU A 72 4.69 -0.98 17.90
CA LEU A 72 3.78 -0.63 19.01
C LEU A 72 4.20 -1.28 20.32
N LYS A 73 4.43 -2.61 20.29
CA LYS A 73 4.82 -3.38 21.47
C LYS A 73 6.14 -2.89 22.07
N LYS A 74 7.12 -2.53 21.23
CA LYS A 74 8.41 -1.97 21.68
C LYS A 74 8.25 -0.67 22.47
N ARG A 75 7.16 0.06 22.25
CA ARG A 75 6.78 1.27 23.00
C ARG A 75 5.76 1.03 24.12
N GLY A 76 5.39 -0.22 24.39
CA GLY A 76 4.36 -0.54 25.39
C GLY A 76 2.96 -0.06 24.99
N LEU A 77 2.69 0.07 23.69
CA LEU A 77 1.41 0.52 23.16
C LEU A 77 0.61 -0.66 22.60
N GLU A 78 -0.70 -0.66 22.87
CA GLU A 78 -1.65 -1.57 22.23
C GLU A 78 -2.22 -0.93 20.95
N PRO A 79 -2.55 -1.72 19.91
CA PRO A 79 -3.24 -1.21 18.72
C PRO A 79 -4.57 -0.53 19.06
N VAL A 80 -4.99 0.41 18.21
CA VAL A 80 -6.32 1.02 18.28
C VAL A 80 -7.18 0.58 17.11
N GLU A 81 -8.50 0.65 17.31
CA GLU A 81 -9.46 0.52 16.21
C GLU A 81 -9.18 1.58 15.14
N VAL A 82 -9.07 1.12 13.89
CA VAL A 82 -8.82 2.00 12.74
C VAL A 82 -10.09 2.77 12.40
N PRO A 83 -10.06 4.11 12.40
CA PRO A 83 -11.21 4.89 11.97
C PRO A 83 -11.62 4.57 10.53
N PRO A 84 -12.92 4.35 10.25
CA PRO A 84 -13.38 3.93 8.92
C PRO A 84 -12.99 4.86 7.77
N GLU A 85 -12.84 6.16 8.02
CA GLU A 85 -12.42 7.13 7.00
C GLU A 85 -10.90 7.14 6.73
N THR A 86 -10.13 6.42 7.55
CA THR A 86 -8.68 6.22 7.37
C THR A 86 -8.34 4.82 6.85
N ASP A 87 -9.35 3.95 6.75
CA ASP A 87 -9.23 2.59 6.24
C ASP A 87 -9.14 2.60 4.71
N TYR A 88 -7.91 2.78 4.23
CA TYR A 88 -7.59 2.97 2.82
C TYR A 88 -8.07 1.80 1.94
N THR A 89 -7.86 0.57 2.40
CA THR A 89 -8.18 -0.65 1.66
C THR A 89 -9.70 -0.85 1.55
N MET A 90 -10.45 -0.64 2.63
CA MET A 90 -11.93 -0.66 2.59
C MET A 90 -12.50 0.45 1.73
N LEU A 91 -11.91 1.65 1.74
CA LEU A 91 -12.37 2.75 0.90
C LEU A 91 -12.12 2.48 -0.60
N LEU A 92 -11.01 1.84 -0.96
CA LEU A 92 -10.76 1.41 -2.34
C LEU A 92 -11.82 0.42 -2.82
N GLU A 93 -12.14 -0.60 -2.03
CA GLU A 93 -13.17 -1.58 -2.37
C GLU A 93 -14.55 -0.93 -2.53
N ARG A 94 -14.93 -0.01 -1.63
CA ARG A 94 -16.19 0.75 -1.74
C ARG A 94 -16.28 1.58 -3.03
N HIS A 95 -15.13 1.96 -3.59
CA HIS A 95 -15.03 2.62 -4.88
C HIS A 95 -14.96 1.65 -6.08
N GLY A 96 -15.14 0.35 -5.84
CA GLY A 96 -15.16 -0.69 -6.86
C GLY A 96 -13.78 -1.06 -7.38
N ILE A 97 -12.73 -0.79 -6.61
CA ILE A 97 -11.34 -1.05 -6.98
C ILE A 97 -10.85 -2.34 -6.33
N GLY A 98 -10.10 -3.15 -7.08
CA GLY A 98 -9.63 -4.45 -6.64
C GLY A 98 -10.67 -5.56 -6.82
N LEU A 99 -10.46 -6.68 -6.13
CA LEU A 99 -11.44 -7.77 -6.07
C LEU A 99 -12.24 -7.64 -4.77
N ALA A 100 -13.57 -7.65 -4.88
CA ALA A 100 -14.44 -7.55 -3.72
C ALA A 100 -14.26 -8.73 -2.75
N HIS A 101 -14.35 -8.48 -1.44
CA HIS A 101 -14.21 -9.50 -0.40
C HIS A 101 -15.23 -10.63 -0.58
N ASP A 102 -16.46 -10.32 -0.97
CA ASP A 102 -17.50 -11.31 -1.23
C ASP A 102 -17.09 -12.28 -2.34
N LYS A 103 -16.33 -11.80 -3.33
CA LYS A 103 -15.78 -12.65 -4.38
C LYS A 103 -14.67 -13.55 -3.87
N LEU A 104 -13.75 -12.99 -3.07
CA LEU A 104 -12.64 -13.75 -2.47
C LEU A 104 -13.12 -14.78 -1.45
N LYS A 105 -14.29 -14.59 -0.84
CA LYS A 105 -14.94 -15.53 0.09
C LYS A 105 -15.77 -16.61 -0.59
N ALA A 106 -16.10 -16.47 -1.88
CA ALA A 106 -17.06 -17.34 -2.56
C ALA A 106 -16.53 -18.75 -2.91
N ASP A 107 -15.27 -19.09 -2.57
CA ASP A 107 -14.60 -20.37 -2.88
C ASP A 107 -14.74 -20.82 -4.35
N ARG A 108 -14.77 -19.84 -5.27
CA ARG A 108 -14.86 -20.08 -6.72
C ARG A 108 -13.57 -19.66 -7.40
N PRO A 109 -13.04 -20.47 -8.35
CA PRO A 109 -11.88 -20.07 -9.13
C PRO A 109 -12.09 -18.70 -9.79
N LEU A 110 -11.06 -17.86 -9.68
CA LEU A 110 -10.98 -16.58 -10.37
C LEU A 110 -10.87 -16.79 -11.87
N THR A 111 -11.32 -15.81 -12.64
CA THR A 111 -11.05 -15.78 -14.08
C THR A 111 -9.69 -15.13 -14.34
N VAL A 112 -9.11 -15.33 -15.54
CA VAL A 112 -7.91 -14.59 -15.98
C VAL A 112 -8.12 -13.07 -15.90
N ARG A 113 -9.34 -12.58 -16.18
CA ARG A 113 -9.67 -11.15 -16.04
C ARG A 113 -9.65 -10.68 -14.59
N ASP A 114 -10.03 -11.53 -13.65
CA ASP A 114 -9.96 -11.21 -12.22
C ASP A 114 -8.51 -11.12 -11.76
N VAL A 115 -7.65 -12.05 -12.21
CA VAL A 115 -6.21 -11.99 -11.94
C VAL A 115 -5.60 -10.70 -12.51
N ILE A 116 -5.95 -10.31 -13.74
CA ILE A 116 -5.52 -9.04 -14.32
C ILE A 116 -6.05 -7.84 -13.52
N THR A 117 -7.28 -7.91 -13.01
CA THR A 117 -7.87 -6.84 -12.19
C THR A 117 -7.13 -6.68 -10.88
N TYR A 118 -6.84 -7.79 -10.20
CA TYR A 118 -5.99 -7.83 -9.02
C TYR A 118 -4.61 -7.21 -9.31
N LEU A 119 -3.92 -7.66 -10.36
CA LEU A 119 -2.58 -7.15 -10.68
C LEU A 119 -2.59 -5.66 -11.03
N ALA A 120 -3.62 -5.19 -11.73
CA ALA A 120 -3.77 -3.78 -12.06
C ALA A 120 -4.04 -2.93 -10.80
N HIS A 121 -4.85 -3.44 -9.88
CA HIS A 121 -5.08 -2.82 -8.58
C HIS A 121 -3.79 -2.77 -7.76
N SER A 122 -3.15 -3.92 -7.54
CA SER A 122 -1.89 -4.03 -6.81
C SER A 122 -0.84 -3.11 -7.42
N ARG A 123 -0.62 -3.10 -8.73
CA ARG A 123 0.35 -2.19 -9.37
C ARG A 123 0.15 -0.71 -9.04
N VAL A 124 -1.10 -0.27 -8.86
CA VAL A 124 -1.41 1.12 -8.49
C VAL A 124 -1.14 1.35 -7.00
N THR A 125 -1.55 0.42 -6.13
CA THR A 125 -1.30 0.53 -4.68
C THR A 125 0.17 0.36 -4.34
N GLU A 126 0.90 -0.57 -4.96
CA GLU A 126 2.34 -0.75 -4.80
C GLU A 126 3.12 0.49 -5.24
N GLN A 127 2.67 1.18 -6.29
CA GLN A 127 3.31 2.42 -6.71
C GLN A 127 3.19 3.50 -5.64
N ARG A 128 2.04 3.56 -4.96
CA ARG A 128 1.82 4.48 -3.85
C ARG A 128 2.68 4.08 -2.66
N ALA A 129 2.65 2.81 -2.28
CA ALA A 129 3.42 2.25 -1.17
C ALA A 129 4.92 2.49 -1.38
N ALA A 130 5.47 2.13 -2.54
CA ALA A 130 6.88 2.36 -2.87
C ALA A 130 7.28 3.85 -2.80
N GLU A 131 6.43 4.78 -3.28
CA GLU A 131 6.70 6.22 -3.19
C GLU A 131 6.69 6.73 -1.73
N GLN A 132 5.75 6.25 -0.91
CA GLN A 132 5.68 6.61 0.51
C GLN A 132 6.84 6.01 1.29
N MET A 133 7.19 4.75 1.02
CA MET A 133 8.30 4.07 1.66
C MET A 133 9.65 4.64 1.27
N ALA A 134 9.84 5.03 0.01
CA ALA A 134 11.04 5.77 -0.41
C ALA A 134 11.18 7.11 0.33
N MET A 135 10.07 7.81 0.59
CA MET A 135 10.07 9.03 1.40
C MET A 135 10.46 8.75 2.85
N LEU A 136 9.86 7.73 3.47
CA LEU A 136 10.18 7.33 4.84
C LEU A 136 11.64 6.87 4.94
N LEU A 137 12.14 6.10 3.97
CA LEU A 137 13.52 5.64 3.91
C LEU A 137 14.49 6.81 3.85
N LYS A 138 14.20 7.82 3.02
CA LYS A 138 15.01 9.04 2.93
C LYS A 138 15.14 9.78 4.26
N TYR A 139 14.09 9.79 5.09
CA TYR A 139 14.07 10.58 6.32
C TYR A 139 14.41 9.78 7.58
N PHE A 140 14.11 8.49 7.59
CA PHE A 140 14.16 7.63 8.77
C PHE A 140 14.95 6.34 8.55
N GLY A 141 15.64 6.18 7.41
CA GLY A 141 16.50 5.04 7.15
C GLY A 141 17.54 4.81 8.25
N ASP A 142 18.10 5.89 8.81
CA ASP A 142 19.10 5.80 9.89
C ASP A 142 18.50 5.99 11.30
N HIS A 143 17.18 6.01 11.42
CA HIS A 143 16.53 6.11 12.73
C HIS A 143 16.80 4.82 13.53
N PRO A 144 17.25 4.91 14.80
CA PRO A 144 17.65 3.74 15.59
C PRO A 144 16.53 2.70 15.73
N ASP A 145 15.29 3.16 15.95
CA ASP A 145 14.16 2.23 16.13
C ASP A 145 13.42 1.83 14.85
N LEU A 146 13.44 2.68 13.82
CA LEU A 146 12.56 2.53 12.64
C LEU A 146 13.34 2.15 11.38
N GLY A 147 14.63 2.48 11.32
CA GLY A 147 15.42 2.38 10.10
C GLY A 147 15.47 0.97 9.53
N ARG A 148 15.51 -0.04 10.39
CA ARG A 148 15.45 -1.45 9.95
C ARG A 148 14.09 -1.81 9.33
N ALA A 149 13.00 -1.43 9.98
CA ALA A 149 11.64 -1.67 9.49
C ALA A 149 11.40 -0.97 8.16
N VAL A 150 11.74 0.32 8.07
CA VAL A 150 11.55 1.13 6.86
C VAL A 150 12.38 0.61 5.68
N ARG A 151 13.64 0.21 5.90
CA ARG A 151 14.46 -0.42 4.84
C ARG A 151 13.88 -1.72 4.33
N MET A 152 13.38 -2.56 5.24
CA MET A 152 12.79 -3.85 4.88
C MET A 152 11.54 -3.65 4.04
N ILE A 153 10.57 -2.91 4.57
CA ILE A 153 9.29 -2.68 3.91
C ILE A 153 9.55 -2.01 2.54
N SER A 154 10.40 -0.98 2.49
CA SER A 154 10.73 -0.31 1.22
C SER A 154 11.32 -1.26 0.16
N ALA A 155 12.14 -2.23 0.56
CA ALA A 155 12.73 -3.19 -0.38
C ALA A 155 11.70 -4.23 -0.85
N ASP A 156 10.71 -4.56 -0.02
CA ASP A 156 9.61 -5.45 -0.38
C ASP A 156 8.64 -4.74 -1.34
N GLU A 157 8.28 -3.47 -1.08
CA GLU A 157 7.42 -2.69 -1.99
C GLU A 157 8.00 -2.55 -3.39
N ASP A 158 9.31 -2.35 -3.50
CA ASP A 158 10.00 -2.32 -4.79
C ASP A 158 9.86 -3.67 -5.52
N ASN A 159 9.84 -4.80 -4.79
CA ASN A 159 9.64 -6.13 -5.36
C ASN A 159 8.18 -6.35 -5.78
N HIS A 160 7.21 -5.92 -4.97
CA HIS A 160 5.78 -5.99 -5.30
C HIS A 160 5.47 -5.18 -6.56
N LEU A 161 6.01 -3.96 -6.64
CA LEU A 161 5.87 -3.10 -7.82
C LEU A 161 6.53 -3.70 -9.06
N ALA A 162 7.73 -4.29 -8.93
CA ALA A 162 8.40 -4.97 -10.03
C ALA A 162 7.60 -6.20 -10.52
N TYR A 163 7.10 -7.02 -9.60
CA TYR A 163 6.26 -8.17 -9.88
C TYR A 163 5.00 -7.79 -10.67
N SER A 164 4.25 -6.81 -10.18
CA SER A 164 3.00 -6.38 -10.82
C SER A 164 3.24 -5.80 -12.21
N HIS A 165 4.35 -5.07 -12.41
CA HIS A 165 4.81 -4.63 -13.72
C HIS A 165 5.06 -5.79 -14.69
N GLU A 166 5.84 -6.78 -14.26
CA GLU A 166 6.24 -7.92 -15.08
C GLU A 166 5.04 -8.75 -15.52
N GLU A 167 4.14 -9.09 -14.60
CA GLU A 167 2.98 -9.91 -14.91
C GLU A 167 1.95 -9.18 -15.78
N LEU A 168 1.72 -7.88 -15.56
CA LEU A 168 0.87 -7.10 -16.44
C LEU A 168 1.46 -6.98 -17.86
N LEU A 169 2.77 -6.87 -18.00
CA LEU A 169 3.43 -6.89 -19.31
C LEU A 169 3.29 -8.25 -20.00
N ARG A 170 3.38 -9.35 -19.25
CA ARG A 170 3.13 -10.71 -19.77
C ARG A 170 1.70 -10.83 -20.31
N TYR A 171 0.69 -10.38 -19.57
CA TYR A 171 -0.70 -10.40 -20.04
C TYR A 171 -0.94 -9.43 -21.21
N ALA A 172 -0.26 -8.29 -21.25
CA ALA A 172 -0.34 -7.37 -22.37
C ALA A 172 0.19 -8.03 -23.66
N ALA A 173 1.32 -8.75 -23.58
CA ALA A 173 1.87 -9.53 -24.69
C ALA A 173 0.93 -10.67 -25.13
N ALA A 174 0.16 -11.25 -24.20
CA ALA A 174 -0.88 -12.24 -24.48
C ALA A 174 -2.20 -11.64 -25.03
N GLY A 175 -2.23 -10.32 -25.33
CA GLY A 175 -3.38 -9.67 -25.99
C GLY A 175 -4.35 -8.96 -25.06
N HIS A 176 -4.09 -8.88 -23.75
CA HIS A 176 -4.97 -8.21 -22.79
C HIS A 176 -4.72 -6.70 -22.63
N GLY A 177 -3.85 -6.09 -23.45
CA GLY A 177 -3.37 -4.71 -23.27
C GLY A 177 -4.46 -3.65 -23.12
N ARG A 178 -5.55 -3.72 -23.92
CA ARG A 178 -6.68 -2.76 -23.82
C ARG A 178 -7.41 -2.86 -22.48
N TYR A 179 -7.62 -4.08 -21.99
CA TYR A 179 -8.27 -4.31 -20.71
C TYR A 179 -7.39 -3.79 -19.58
N ILE A 180 -6.11 -4.13 -19.60
CA ILE A 180 -5.11 -3.66 -18.61
C ILE A 180 -5.08 -2.14 -18.54
N GLN A 181 -4.98 -1.44 -19.68
CA GLN A 181 -4.93 0.03 -19.67
C GLN A 181 -6.20 0.66 -19.08
N ARG A 182 -7.38 0.12 -19.41
CA ARG A 182 -8.64 0.59 -18.85
C ARG A 182 -8.65 0.39 -17.34
N THR A 183 -8.36 -0.83 -16.88
CA THR A 183 -8.39 -1.17 -15.45
C THR A 183 -7.36 -0.36 -14.66
N LEU A 184 -6.12 -0.21 -15.16
CA LEU A 184 -5.10 0.63 -14.52
C LEU A 184 -5.56 2.08 -14.38
N ARG A 185 -6.19 2.64 -15.42
CA ARG A 185 -6.70 4.03 -15.37
C ARG A 185 -7.83 4.17 -14.37
N GLU A 186 -8.78 3.24 -14.35
CA GLU A 186 -9.89 3.22 -13.39
C GLU A 186 -9.34 3.14 -11.95
N CYS A 187 -8.42 2.21 -11.69
CA CYS A 187 -7.74 2.05 -10.41
C CYS A 187 -7.00 3.33 -10.01
N ALA A 188 -6.15 3.88 -10.88
CA ALA A 188 -5.35 5.07 -10.56
C ALA A 188 -6.21 6.30 -10.22
N LEU A 189 -7.29 6.54 -10.98
CA LEU A 189 -8.13 7.73 -10.74
C LEU A 189 -8.98 7.61 -9.47
N ALA A 190 -9.39 6.40 -9.12
CA ALA A 190 -10.08 6.12 -7.86
C ALA A 190 -9.11 6.17 -6.67
N GLU A 191 -7.92 5.55 -6.80
CA GLU A 191 -6.87 5.59 -5.78
C GLU A 191 -6.50 7.02 -5.41
N ILE A 192 -6.25 7.89 -6.40
CA ILE A 192 -5.90 9.30 -6.15
C ILE A 192 -6.98 10.02 -5.32
N ARG A 193 -8.27 9.67 -5.53
CA ARG A 193 -9.37 10.23 -4.76
C ARG A 193 -9.37 9.70 -3.33
N VAL A 194 -9.26 8.38 -3.16
CA VAL A 194 -9.23 7.72 -1.85
C VAL A 194 -8.02 8.18 -1.05
N HIS A 195 -6.84 8.23 -1.65
CA HIS A 195 -5.61 8.68 -1.02
C HIS A 195 -5.71 10.12 -0.50
N ARG A 196 -6.36 11.02 -1.26
CA ARG A 196 -6.66 12.38 -0.78
C ARG A 196 -7.56 12.33 0.46
N ASP A 197 -8.66 11.60 0.40
CA ASP A 197 -9.65 11.57 1.48
C ASP A 197 -9.08 10.97 2.76
N VAL A 198 -8.35 9.86 2.64
CA VAL A 198 -7.59 9.24 3.74
C VAL A 198 -6.54 10.20 4.28
N SER A 199 -5.75 10.86 3.42
CA SER A 199 -4.73 11.82 3.86
C SER A 199 -5.32 12.99 4.66
N LEU A 200 -6.46 13.51 4.21
CA LEU A 200 -7.18 14.57 4.93
C LEU A 200 -7.68 14.08 6.30
N ALA A 201 -8.26 12.87 6.34
CA ALA A 201 -8.76 12.28 7.57
C ALA A 201 -7.65 12.00 8.58
N VAL A 202 -6.54 11.39 8.13
CA VAL A 202 -5.36 11.13 8.97
C VAL A 202 -4.78 12.44 9.48
N MET A 203 -4.52 13.43 8.61
CA MET A 203 -3.95 14.72 9.05
C MET A 203 -4.88 15.48 10.00
N ALA A 204 -6.21 15.41 9.81
CA ALA A 204 -7.16 16.01 10.74
C ALA A 204 -7.12 15.35 12.12
N ARG A 205 -6.94 14.02 12.17
CA ARG A 205 -6.78 13.27 13.43
C ARG A 205 -5.44 13.57 14.10
N MET A 206 -4.34 13.56 13.35
CA MET A 206 -3.02 13.93 13.86
C MET A 206 -3.01 15.35 14.41
N GLY A 207 -3.64 16.30 13.72
CA GLY A 207 -3.74 17.67 14.19
C GLY A 207 -4.55 17.84 15.50
N ARG A 208 -5.53 16.98 15.76
CA ARG A 208 -6.24 16.97 17.05
C ARG A 208 -5.38 16.40 18.16
N VAL A 209 -4.73 15.26 17.91
CA VAL A 209 -3.85 14.58 18.88
C VAL A 209 -2.65 15.47 19.25
N LEU A 210 -2.03 16.10 18.26
CA LEU A 210 -0.83 16.92 18.44
C LEU A 210 -1.14 18.39 18.76
N GLY A 211 -2.40 18.77 18.87
CA GLY A 211 -2.80 20.14 19.21
C GLY A 211 -2.39 21.20 18.18
N TRP A 212 -2.39 20.86 16.89
CA TRP A 212 -1.99 21.79 15.83
C TRP A 212 -2.91 23.01 15.74
N PRO A 213 -2.36 24.22 15.54
CA PRO A 213 -3.18 25.39 15.29
C PRO A 213 -3.96 25.23 13.98
N ARG A 214 -5.16 25.82 13.91
CA ARG A 214 -6.03 25.75 12.72
C ARG A 214 -5.33 26.17 11.43
N SER A 215 -4.44 27.15 11.50
CA SER A 215 -3.64 27.61 10.37
C SER A 215 -2.73 26.51 9.80
N ARG A 216 -2.06 25.74 10.66
CA ARG A 216 -1.22 24.62 10.24
C ARG A 216 -2.05 23.53 9.58
N SER A 217 -3.16 23.14 10.19
CA SER A 217 -4.07 22.13 9.61
C SER A 217 -4.63 22.57 8.26
N ALA A 218 -4.97 23.86 8.11
CA ALA A 218 -5.43 24.42 6.84
C ALA A 218 -4.34 24.38 5.75
N VAL A 219 -3.08 24.70 6.10
CA VAL A 219 -1.95 24.62 5.16
C VAL A 219 -1.71 23.17 4.71
N LEU A 220 -1.75 22.20 5.63
CA LEU A 220 -1.59 20.78 5.29
C LEU A 220 -2.73 20.29 4.39
N ALA A 221 -3.98 20.65 4.70
CA ALA A 221 -5.12 20.31 3.86
C ALA A 221 -5.01 20.92 2.46
N ALA A 222 -4.60 22.19 2.35
CA ALA A 222 -4.34 22.84 1.06
C ALA A 222 -3.23 22.12 0.28
N GLY A 223 -2.16 21.68 0.96
CA GLY A 223 -1.11 20.87 0.37
C GLY A 223 -1.62 19.54 -0.20
N ILE A 224 -2.47 18.84 0.55
CA ILE A 224 -3.12 17.60 0.08
C ILE A 224 -3.99 17.86 -1.14
N HIS A 225 -4.77 18.94 -1.16
CA HIS A 225 -5.57 19.31 -2.34
C HIS A 225 -4.71 19.67 -3.55
N ALA A 226 -3.57 20.34 -3.36
CA ALA A 226 -2.63 20.66 -4.43
C ALA A 226 -2.00 19.39 -5.03
N VAL A 227 -1.57 18.44 -4.18
CA VAL A 227 -1.08 17.13 -4.62
C VAL A 227 -2.18 16.38 -5.38
N TYR A 228 -3.40 16.33 -4.84
CA TYR A 228 -4.54 15.72 -5.52
C TYR A 228 -4.78 16.32 -6.92
N ALA A 229 -4.76 17.65 -7.05
CA ALA A 229 -4.92 18.32 -8.34
C ALA A 229 -3.81 17.93 -9.32
N TYR A 230 -2.55 17.94 -8.87
CA TYR A 230 -1.41 17.48 -9.67
C TYR A 230 -1.56 16.03 -10.12
N GLU A 231 -1.94 15.13 -9.21
CA GLU A 231 -2.11 13.72 -9.49
C GLU A 231 -3.23 13.46 -10.50
N ARG A 232 -4.36 14.17 -10.35
CA ARG A 232 -5.49 14.10 -11.28
C ARG A 232 -5.15 14.58 -12.68
N LEU A 233 -4.31 15.60 -12.81
CA LEU A 233 -3.97 16.19 -14.10
C LEU A 233 -2.89 15.37 -14.83
N VAL A 234 -1.80 15.05 -14.12
CA VAL A 234 -0.59 14.47 -14.75
C VAL A 234 -0.07 13.27 -13.97
N GLY A 235 -0.10 13.31 -12.64
CA GLY A 235 0.56 12.31 -11.82
C GLY A 235 0.02 10.88 -12.02
N TRP A 236 -1.24 10.70 -12.37
CA TRP A 236 -1.83 9.38 -12.65
C TRP A 236 -1.09 8.62 -13.76
N ARG A 237 -0.40 9.31 -14.68
CA ARG A 237 0.35 8.66 -15.77
C ARG A 237 1.42 7.72 -15.24
N ARG A 238 2.06 8.07 -14.12
CA ARG A 238 3.10 7.22 -13.51
C ARG A 238 2.52 5.95 -12.89
N MET A 239 1.24 5.96 -12.52
CA MET A 239 0.54 4.80 -11.93
C MET A 239 0.04 3.80 -12.98
N VAL A 240 -0.06 4.21 -14.23
CA VAL A 240 -0.57 3.35 -15.32
C VAL A 240 0.50 2.96 -16.32
N THR A 241 1.68 3.57 -16.23
CA THR A 241 2.78 3.29 -17.16
C THR A 241 3.48 2.00 -16.74
N LEU A 242 3.35 0.98 -17.58
CA LEU A 242 4.09 -0.27 -17.44
C LEU A 242 5.45 -0.16 -18.13
N ARG A 243 6.46 -0.73 -17.47
CA ARG A 243 7.85 -0.79 -17.92
C ARG A 243 8.45 -2.08 -17.42
N THR A 244 9.32 -2.71 -18.21
CA THR A 244 10.07 -3.88 -17.74
C THR A 244 10.87 -3.48 -16.51
N PRO A 245 10.70 -4.16 -15.36
CA PRO A 245 11.43 -3.82 -14.15
C PRO A 245 12.92 -4.18 -14.30
N ALA A 246 13.78 -3.45 -13.57
CA ALA A 246 15.22 -3.74 -13.55
C ALA A 246 15.50 -5.10 -12.89
N ARG A 247 14.79 -5.41 -11.80
CA ARG A 247 14.78 -6.74 -11.18
C ARG A 247 13.62 -7.54 -11.76
N ARG A 248 13.95 -8.61 -12.49
CA ARG A 248 12.98 -9.59 -12.98
C ARG A 248 12.73 -10.66 -11.94
N ASP A 249 11.55 -11.27 -12.00
CA ASP A 249 11.14 -12.36 -11.11
C ASP A 249 11.36 -12.04 -9.62
N ALA A 250 11.03 -10.81 -9.21
CA ALA A 250 11.33 -10.29 -7.87
C ALA A 250 10.71 -11.14 -6.74
N LEU A 251 9.60 -11.84 -7.04
CA LEU A 251 8.88 -12.74 -6.12
C LEU A 251 9.05 -14.23 -6.45
N GLY A 252 9.97 -14.63 -7.34
CA GLY A 252 10.15 -16.04 -7.75
C GLY A 252 10.84 -16.95 -6.73
N GLY A 253 11.48 -16.39 -5.70
CA GLY A 253 12.09 -17.13 -4.60
C GLY A 253 11.19 -17.25 -3.35
N PRO A 254 11.57 -18.03 -2.32
CA PRO A 254 10.82 -18.08 -1.07
C PRO A 254 10.74 -16.71 -0.38
N ALA A 255 9.70 -16.48 0.43
CA ALA A 255 9.58 -15.27 1.23
C ALA A 255 10.76 -15.14 2.20
N THR A 256 11.28 -13.91 2.36
CA THR A 256 12.37 -13.66 3.31
C THR A 256 11.79 -13.61 4.72
N ALA A 257 12.32 -14.43 5.64
CA ALA A 257 11.88 -14.42 7.03
C ALA A 257 12.01 -13.02 7.65
N ALA A 258 11.02 -12.65 8.47
CA ALA A 258 11.10 -11.42 9.26
C ALA A 258 12.33 -11.49 10.18
N PRO A 259 13.19 -10.47 10.19
CA PRO A 259 14.22 -10.38 11.21
C PRO A 259 13.57 -10.21 12.58
N GLU A 260 14.11 -10.84 13.61
CA GLU A 260 13.72 -10.54 15.00
C GLU A 260 13.94 -9.04 15.25
N VAL A 261 12.85 -8.30 15.46
CA VAL A 261 12.90 -6.90 15.87
C VAL A 261 13.34 -6.89 17.33
N ALA A 262 14.60 -6.56 17.57
CA ALA A 262 15.18 -6.38 18.90
C ALA A 262 14.84 -5.01 19.50
#